data_AF-A0A2G6BV44-F1
#
_entry.id   AF-A0A2G6BV44-F1
#
_cell.length_a   1.000
_cell.length_b   1.000
_cell.length_c   1.000
_cell.angle_alpha   90.00
_cell.angle_beta   90.00
_cell.angle_gamma   90.00
#
_symmetry.space_group_name_H-M   'P 1'
#
loop_
_entity.id
_entity.type
_entity.pdbx_description
1 polymer ?
#
loop_
_entity_poly.entity_id
_entity_poly.type
_entity_poly.pdbx_seq_one_letter_code
_entity_poly.pdbx_strand_id
1 'polypeptide(L)'
;MKSGAIGRAKSIARHVSPSHIARRQSTSRIVKQFAERLGMVYFGAVRHGDGGQHLVRGVTVSHSHIDHDYTVGTYRDYDIALVLRRDRLTYPDKRVVDHSWLIMTFDLHTLLEVPHCYVSPTHRSEILLAKYTRLSPLTLTNLAPHSAAFMQQFTVYASVEHAIVVEQLLPPETTAQLVQSFADISIELSDNTLYIYMHEKHPSRPQLERMLTSGLWLAQTLDANARQILLQAR
;
A
#
# COMPACT_ATOMS: atom_id res chain seq x y z
N MET A 1 48.06 0.07 37.11
CA MET A 1 48.46 0.02 35.68
C MET A 1 47.79 -1.17 35.02
N LYS A 2 46.97 -0.91 33.99
CA LYS A 2 46.64 -1.72 32.79
C LYS A 2 46.08 -3.14 33.02
N SER A 3 44.79 -3.37 32.72
CA SER A 3 44.23 -3.68 31.38
C SER A 3 44.00 -5.20 31.27
N GLY A 4 42.88 -5.74 30.80
CA GLY A 4 41.69 -5.16 30.21
C GLY A 4 40.67 -6.28 29.97
N ALA A 5 39.39 -5.93 30.04
CA ALA A 5 38.30 -6.77 29.61
C ALA A 5 38.39 -7.00 28.09
N ILE A 6 38.36 -8.26 27.65
CA ILE A 6 38.10 -8.58 26.24
C ILE A 6 36.73 -9.25 26.19
N GLY A 7 35.71 -8.40 26.09
CA GLY A 7 34.37 -8.80 25.69
C GLY A 7 34.41 -9.36 24.28
N ARG A 8 34.05 -10.64 24.12
CA ARG A 8 33.82 -11.28 22.83
C ARG A 8 32.52 -10.73 22.22
N ALA A 9 32.62 -9.67 21.44
CA ALA A 9 31.55 -9.26 20.54
C ALA A 9 31.49 -10.25 19.36
N LYS A 10 30.59 -11.24 19.41
CA LYS A 10 30.24 -12.05 18.25
C LYS A 10 29.31 -11.24 17.35
N SER A 11 29.89 -10.54 16.37
CA SER A 11 29.14 -9.96 15.25
C SER A 11 28.65 -11.09 14.34
N ILE A 12 27.34 -11.32 14.31
CA ILE A 12 26.70 -12.22 13.35
C ILE A 12 26.52 -11.43 12.04
N ALA A 13 27.51 -11.48 11.16
CA ALA A 13 27.35 -11.03 9.79
C ALA A 13 26.36 -11.98 9.08
N ARG A 14 25.10 -11.54 8.94
CA ARG A 14 24.09 -12.24 8.13
C ARG A 14 24.64 -12.38 6.71
N HIS A 15 24.94 -13.61 6.30
CA HIS A 15 25.40 -13.91 4.94
C HIS A 15 24.28 -13.59 3.95
N VAL A 16 24.43 -12.48 3.22
CA VAL A 16 23.58 -12.19 2.06
C VAL A 16 24.03 -13.09 0.93
N SER A 17 23.24 -14.13 0.63
CA SER A 17 23.52 -15.03 -0.48
C SER A 17 23.63 -14.26 -1.82
N PRO A 18 24.60 -14.60 -2.70
CA PRO A 18 24.71 -14.03 -4.04
C PRO A 18 23.41 -14.10 -4.86
N SER A 19 22.60 -15.14 -4.67
CA SER A 19 21.30 -15.29 -5.35
C SER A 19 20.29 -14.21 -4.92
N HIS A 20 20.33 -13.76 -3.66
CA HIS A 20 19.48 -12.66 -3.19
C HIS A 20 19.91 -11.32 -3.79
N ILE A 21 21.22 -11.12 -3.98
CA ILE A 21 21.77 -9.91 -4.62
C ILE A 21 21.35 -9.87 -6.09
N ALA A 22 21.54 -10.97 -6.82
CA ALA A 22 21.16 -11.08 -8.22
C ALA A 22 19.65 -10.85 -8.43
N ARG A 23 18.80 -11.46 -7.59
CA ARG A 23 17.34 -11.24 -7.65
C ARG A 23 16.96 -9.79 -7.37
N ARG A 24 17.61 -9.13 -6.41
CA ARG A 24 17.38 -7.70 -6.13
C ARG A 24 17.79 -6.82 -7.31
N GLN A 25 18.95 -7.06 -7.90
CA GLN A 25 19.39 -6.33 -9.10
C GLN A 25 18.42 -6.53 -10.26
N SER A 26 17.94 -7.76 -10.47
CA SER A 26 16.91 -8.06 -11.47
C SER A 26 15.62 -7.27 -11.19
N THR A 27 15.17 -7.26 -9.94
CA THR A 27 13.98 -6.51 -9.50
C THR A 27 14.12 -5.02 -9.81
N SER A 28 15.24 -4.40 -9.40
CA SER A 28 15.50 -2.99 -9.67
C SER A 28 15.56 -2.66 -11.16
N ARG A 29 16.09 -3.56 -12.00
CA ARG A 29 16.05 -3.40 -13.46
C ARG A 29 14.63 -3.41 -14.01
N ILE A 30 13.79 -4.32 -13.53
CA ILE A 30 12.37 -4.40 -13.95
C ILE A 30 11.64 -3.12 -13.58
N VAL A 31 11.80 -2.62 -12.35
CA VAL A 31 11.15 -1.37 -11.91
C VAL A 31 11.68 -0.16 -12.68
N LYS A 32 12.99 -0.08 -12.91
CA LYS A 32 13.59 0.99 -13.71
C LYS A 32 13.07 1.00 -15.14
N GLN A 33 13.01 -0.16 -15.81
CA GLN A 33 12.45 -0.27 -17.17
C GLN A 33 10.97 0.08 -17.21
N PHE A 34 10.22 -0.30 -16.17
CA PHE A 34 8.82 0.07 -16.02
C PHE A 34 8.67 1.59 -15.93
N ALA A 35 9.48 2.25 -15.10
CA ALA A 35 9.51 3.70 -14.94
C ALA A 35 9.84 4.42 -16.25
N GLU A 36 10.93 4.01 -16.92
CA GLU A 36 11.38 4.58 -18.20
C GLU A 36 10.30 4.51 -19.27
N ARG A 37 9.60 3.37 -19.38
CA ARG A 37 8.52 3.19 -20.35
C ARG A 37 7.33 4.12 -20.12
N LEU A 38 7.07 4.47 -18.86
CA LEU A 38 5.95 5.33 -18.47
C LEU A 38 6.35 6.81 -18.38
N GLY A 39 7.63 7.15 -18.62
CA GLY A 39 8.14 8.51 -18.43
C GLY A 39 8.27 8.93 -16.96
N MET A 40 8.32 7.98 -16.03
CA MET A 40 8.50 8.24 -14.60
C MET A 40 9.99 8.33 -14.23
N VAL A 41 10.28 9.07 -13.16
CA VAL A 41 11.63 9.25 -12.62
C VAL A 41 11.94 8.17 -11.59
N TYR A 42 13.02 7.41 -11.81
CA TYR A 42 13.49 6.36 -10.90
C TYR A 42 14.68 6.85 -10.04
N PHE A 43 14.51 6.84 -8.72
CA PHE A 43 15.52 7.29 -7.75
C PHE A 43 16.30 6.14 -7.09
N GLY A 44 15.79 4.91 -7.16
CA GLY A 44 16.43 3.76 -6.51
C GLY A 44 16.17 3.72 -5.00
N ALA A 45 17.21 3.54 -4.19
CA ALA A 45 17.04 3.42 -2.73
C ALA A 45 16.99 4.80 -2.07
N VAL A 46 15.98 5.00 -1.22
CA VAL A 46 15.73 6.25 -0.51
C VAL A 46 15.76 5.98 0.99
N ARG A 47 16.35 6.90 1.77
CA ARG A 47 16.34 6.86 3.23
C ARG A 47 15.55 8.02 3.81
N HIS A 48 14.86 7.76 4.91
CA HIS A 48 14.20 8.79 5.73
C HIS A 48 15.24 9.77 6.28
N GLY A 49 15.09 11.05 5.96
CA GLY A 49 15.97 12.13 6.42
C GLY A 49 16.64 12.93 5.30
N ASP A 50 16.63 12.43 4.07
CA ASP A 50 17.10 13.17 2.90
C ASP A 50 15.99 14.12 2.45
N GLY A 51 15.96 15.33 3.05
CA GLY A 51 14.90 16.31 2.87
C GLY A 51 14.63 16.65 1.41
N GLY A 52 13.38 16.42 0.96
CA GLY A 52 12.91 16.82 -0.37
C GLY A 52 11.94 15.85 -1.06
N GLN A 53 11.68 14.67 -0.49
CA GLN A 53 10.88 13.63 -1.18
C GLN A 53 9.53 13.41 -0.51
N HIS A 54 8.47 13.28 -1.31
CA HIS A 54 7.12 12.94 -0.85
C HIS A 54 7.14 11.53 -0.25
N LEU A 55 6.99 11.47 1.07
CA LEU A 55 7.05 10.22 1.81
C LEU A 55 5.78 9.41 1.55
N VAL A 56 5.92 8.19 1.00
CA VAL A 56 4.82 7.23 0.96
C VAL A 56 4.53 6.82 2.41
N ARG A 57 3.51 7.40 3.04
CA ARG A 57 3.18 7.10 4.44
C ARG A 57 2.43 5.76 4.51
N GLY A 58 1.10 5.77 4.43
CA GLY A 58 0.28 4.56 4.43
C GLY A 58 0.49 3.61 5.63
N VAL A 59 -0.25 2.51 5.68
CA VAL A 59 -0.27 1.54 6.80
C VAL A 59 1.08 0.89 7.07
N THR A 60 1.95 0.87 6.07
CA THR A 60 3.24 0.19 6.17
C THR A 60 4.34 1.07 6.77
N VAL A 61 4.10 2.38 7.00
CA VAL A 61 5.10 3.30 7.55
C VAL A 61 5.56 2.88 8.95
N SER A 62 6.86 3.00 9.20
CA SER A 62 7.46 2.81 10.52
C SER A 62 8.77 3.58 10.65
N HIS A 63 9.39 3.60 11.83
CA HIS A 63 10.70 4.21 12.01
C HIS A 63 11.85 3.33 11.47
N SER A 64 11.59 2.06 11.17
CA SER A 64 12.61 1.06 10.78
C SER A 64 12.55 0.61 9.33
N HIS A 65 11.48 0.98 8.60
CA HIS A 65 11.32 0.52 7.24
C HIS A 65 12.35 1.15 6.30
N ILE A 66 12.62 0.43 5.21
CA ILE A 66 13.52 0.85 4.16
C ILE A 66 12.78 0.80 2.84
N ASP A 67 12.89 1.90 2.09
CA ASP A 67 12.28 2.05 0.78
C ASP A 67 13.34 1.86 -0.32
N HIS A 68 12.98 1.04 -1.29
CA HIS A 68 13.79 0.73 -2.46
C HIS A 68 13.00 1.00 -3.73
N ASP A 69 13.73 1.22 -4.82
CA ASP A 69 13.17 1.39 -6.15
C ASP A 69 12.10 2.50 -6.20
N TYR A 70 12.29 3.56 -5.40
CA TYR A 70 11.40 4.70 -5.33
C TYR A 70 11.32 5.35 -6.71
N THR A 71 10.10 5.47 -7.20
CA THR A 71 9.79 5.96 -8.54
C THR A 71 8.60 6.89 -8.46
N VAL A 72 8.65 8.04 -9.12
CA VAL A 72 7.53 8.99 -9.16
C VAL A 72 7.31 9.52 -10.56
N GLY A 73 6.07 9.90 -10.86
CA GLY A 73 5.73 10.60 -12.09
C GLY A 73 4.24 10.68 -12.28
N THR A 74 3.82 11.34 -13.34
CA THR A 74 2.41 11.49 -13.68
C THR A 74 2.03 10.51 -14.78
N TYR A 75 0.90 9.81 -14.63
CA TYR A 75 0.37 8.93 -15.67
C TYR A 75 -1.14 9.10 -15.80
N ARG A 76 -1.60 9.48 -17.01
CA ARG A 76 -3.01 9.80 -17.30
C ARG A 76 -3.59 10.79 -16.28
N ASP A 77 -2.84 11.86 -16.05
CA ASP A 77 -3.14 12.97 -15.14
C ASP A 77 -3.09 12.67 -13.64
N TYR A 78 -2.83 11.43 -13.21
CA TYR A 78 -2.64 11.10 -11.80
C TYR A 78 -1.15 11.15 -11.44
N ASP A 79 -0.83 11.81 -10.33
CA ASP A 79 0.48 11.71 -9.72
C ASP A 79 0.62 10.37 -9.00
N ILE A 80 1.68 9.65 -9.33
CA ILE A 80 1.92 8.28 -8.88
C ILE A 80 3.30 8.18 -8.27
N ALA A 81 3.38 7.63 -7.07
CA ALA A 81 4.62 7.11 -6.50
C ALA A 81 4.56 5.58 -6.36
N LEU A 82 5.68 4.93 -6.63
CA LEU A 82 5.89 3.48 -6.51
C LEU A 82 7.11 3.22 -5.64
N VAL A 83 7.00 2.27 -4.72
CA VAL A 83 8.10 1.89 -3.83
C VAL A 83 8.05 0.41 -3.46
N LEU A 84 9.22 -0.21 -3.32
CA LEU A 84 9.41 -1.50 -2.67
C LEU A 84 9.84 -1.27 -1.22
N ARG A 85 8.88 -1.42 -0.31
CA ARG A 85 9.11 -1.26 1.12
C ARG A 85 9.47 -2.58 1.77
N ARG A 86 10.46 -2.55 2.66
CA ARG A 86 10.75 -3.64 3.58
C ARG A 86 10.68 -3.15 5.01
N ASP A 87 10.05 -3.92 5.87
CA ASP A 87 10.02 -3.65 7.29
C ASP A 87 9.99 -4.94 8.10
N ARG A 88 10.26 -4.81 9.38
CA ARG A 88 10.17 -5.87 10.37
C ARG A 88 9.09 -5.51 11.38
N LEU A 89 8.03 -6.30 11.40
CA LEU A 89 6.91 -6.08 12.31
C LEU A 89 7.01 -7.02 13.50
N THR A 90 6.73 -6.48 14.69
CA THR A 90 6.59 -7.26 15.93
C THR A 90 5.09 -7.37 16.25
N TYR A 91 4.60 -8.60 16.33
CA TYR A 91 3.21 -8.90 16.60
C TYR A 91 2.92 -9.00 18.11
N PRO A 92 1.64 -8.95 18.55
CA PRO A 92 1.27 -9.05 19.97
C PRO A 92 1.78 -10.33 20.66
N ASP A 93 1.91 -11.43 19.92
CA ASP A 93 2.49 -12.70 20.36
C ASP A 93 4.03 -12.68 20.45
N LYS A 94 4.66 -11.50 20.25
CA LYS A 94 6.11 -11.25 20.20
C LYS A 94 6.82 -11.89 19.01
N ARG A 95 6.09 -12.44 18.04
CA ARG A 95 6.68 -12.92 16.78
C ARG A 95 7.20 -11.72 16.00
N VAL A 96 8.38 -11.88 15.41
CA VAL A 96 9.01 -10.87 14.57
C VAL A 96 9.07 -11.38 13.14
N VAL A 97 8.40 -10.69 12.23
CA VAL A 97 8.27 -11.11 10.82
C VAL A 97 8.83 -10.04 9.91
N ASP A 98 9.66 -10.46 8.95
CA ASP A 98 10.16 -9.59 7.89
C ASP A 98 9.12 -9.55 6.75
N HIS A 99 8.70 -8.35 6.37
CA HIS A 99 7.73 -8.12 5.31
C HIS A 99 8.36 -7.37 4.14
N SER A 100 7.78 -7.56 2.95
CA SER A 100 8.09 -6.80 1.75
C SER A 100 6.79 -6.46 1.05
N TRP A 101 6.62 -5.18 0.72
CA TRP A 101 5.46 -4.68 -0.01
C TRP A 101 5.92 -3.93 -1.25
N LEU A 102 5.26 -4.21 -2.35
CA LEU A 102 5.18 -3.28 -3.46
C LEU A 102 4.01 -2.34 -3.19
N ILE A 103 4.25 -1.04 -3.19
CA ILE A 103 3.27 -0.01 -2.88
C ILE A 103 3.21 0.94 -4.06
N MET A 104 2.01 1.17 -4.57
CA MET A 104 1.75 2.22 -5.56
C MET A 104 0.70 3.17 -5.00
N THR A 105 0.91 4.46 -5.21
CA THR A 105 0.04 5.53 -4.72
C THR A 105 -0.51 6.32 -5.89
N PHE A 106 -1.70 6.87 -5.72
CA PHE A 106 -2.39 7.70 -6.70
C PHE A 106 -3.02 8.88 -5.95
N ASP A 107 -2.63 10.08 -6.31
CA ASP A 107 -3.21 11.29 -5.74
C ASP A 107 -4.61 11.50 -6.35
N LEU A 108 -5.65 11.56 -5.51
CA LEU A 108 -7.03 11.68 -5.94
C LEU A 108 -7.37 13.14 -6.26
N HIS A 109 -8.16 13.37 -7.30
CA HIS A 109 -8.56 14.72 -7.75
C HIS A 109 -9.91 15.18 -7.19
N THR A 110 -10.30 14.64 -6.04
CA THR A 110 -11.58 14.95 -5.41
C THR A 110 -11.48 16.11 -4.40
N LEU A 111 -12.56 16.89 -4.32
CA LEU A 111 -12.77 17.91 -3.29
C LEU A 111 -13.38 17.34 -2.01
N LEU A 112 -13.87 16.10 -2.06
CA LEU A 112 -14.35 15.40 -0.88
C LEU A 112 -13.12 15.03 -0.03
N GLU A 113 -13.16 15.34 1.25
CA GLU A 113 -12.20 14.78 2.20
C GLU A 113 -12.51 13.28 2.33
N VAL A 114 -11.66 12.44 1.73
CA VAL A 114 -11.91 10.99 1.74
C VAL A 114 -11.61 10.44 3.15
N PRO A 115 -12.54 9.69 3.76
CA PRO A 115 -12.32 9.14 5.09
C PRO A 115 -11.20 8.10 5.06
N HIS A 116 -10.42 8.03 6.14
CA HIS A 116 -9.41 6.98 6.29
C HIS A 116 -10.10 5.61 6.29
N CYS A 117 -9.79 4.81 5.28
CA CYS A 117 -10.40 3.50 5.06
C CYS A 117 -9.35 2.53 4.55
N TYR A 118 -9.44 1.27 4.99
CA TYR A 118 -8.59 0.18 4.54
C TYR A 118 -9.44 -1.00 4.06
N VAL A 119 -9.20 -1.47 2.85
CA VAL A 119 -9.84 -2.68 2.30
C VAL A 119 -8.79 -3.77 2.24
N SER A 120 -8.93 -4.76 3.11
CA SER A 120 -8.01 -5.90 3.21
C SER A 120 -8.63 -7.13 2.58
N PRO A 121 -7.87 -7.96 1.84
CA PRO A 121 -8.22 -9.37 1.72
C PRO A 121 -8.38 -9.98 3.12
N THR A 122 -9.46 -10.72 3.37
CA THR A 122 -9.85 -11.20 4.71
C THR A 122 -8.74 -12.02 5.38
N HIS A 123 -7.98 -12.77 4.59
CA HIS A 123 -6.85 -13.60 5.05
C HIS A 123 -5.57 -12.81 5.38
N ARG A 124 -5.56 -11.47 5.27
CA ARG A 124 -4.37 -10.61 5.46
C ARG A 124 -4.56 -9.44 6.44
N SER A 125 -5.61 -9.48 7.25
CA SER A 125 -5.94 -8.41 8.22
C SER A 125 -4.90 -8.23 9.34
N GLU A 126 -3.96 -9.16 9.51
CA GLU A 126 -2.98 -9.17 10.60
C GLU A 126 -2.10 -7.91 10.66
N ILE A 127 -1.77 -7.29 9.51
CA ILE A 127 -0.96 -6.06 9.47
C ILE A 127 -1.75 -4.86 10.02
N LEU A 128 -3.04 -4.79 9.70
CA LEU A 128 -3.91 -3.72 10.18
C LEU A 128 -4.00 -3.76 11.71
N LEU A 129 -4.24 -4.96 12.27
CA LEU A 129 -4.34 -5.18 13.72
C LEU A 129 -3.06 -4.78 14.47
N ALA A 130 -1.89 -4.85 13.82
CA ALA A 130 -0.64 -4.44 14.42
C ALA A 130 -0.42 -2.91 14.42
N LYS A 131 -1.11 -2.15 13.55
CA LYS A 131 -0.78 -0.73 13.27
C LYS A 131 -1.92 0.24 13.55
N TYR A 132 -3.18 -0.14 13.33
CA TYR A 132 -4.33 0.75 13.44
C TYR A 132 -5.35 0.25 14.46
N THR A 133 -5.18 0.68 15.71
CA THR A 133 -6.08 0.31 16.81
C THR A 133 -7.44 1.01 16.77
N ARG A 134 -7.61 2.03 15.92
CA ARG A 134 -8.83 2.85 15.84
C ARG A 134 -9.78 2.48 14.70
N LEU A 135 -9.32 1.71 13.71
CA LEU A 135 -10.19 1.26 12.63
C LEU A 135 -10.90 -0.03 13.06
N SER A 136 -12.19 -0.11 12.75
CA SER A 136 -13.02 -1.28 13.04
C SER A 136 -13.59 -1.84 11.74
N PRO A 137 -13.82 -3.15 11.65
CA PRO A 137 -14.47 -3.73 10.48
C PRO A 137 -15.86 -3.12 10.31
N LEU A 138 -16.17 -2.69 9.08
CA LEU A 138 -17.46 -2.16 8.70
C LEU A 138 -18.28 -3.21 7.96
N THR A 139 -19.58 -3.20 8.22
CA THR A 139 -20.57 -3.91 7.41
C THR A 139 -21.14 -2.91 6.40
N LEU A 140 -20.81 -3.09 5.12
CA LEU A 140 -21.35 -2.30 4.02
C LEU A 140 -22.74 -2.83 3.63
N THR A 141 -23.77 -2.46 4.38
CA THR A 141 -25.16 -2.85 4.10
C THR A 141 -26.16 -1.74 4.44
N ASN A 142 -25.70 -0.52 4.66
CA ASN A 142 -26.55 0.59 5.11
C ASN A 142 -27.32 1.22 3.95
N LEU A 143 -26.76 1.18 2.74
CA LEU A 143 -27.28 1.82 1.53
C LEU A 143 -27.72 0.79 0.49
N ALA A 144 -26.91 -0.25 0.28
CA ALA A 144 -27.20 -1.29 -0.71
C ALA A 144 -26.57 -2.64 -0.35
N PRO A 145 -27.12 -3.76 -0.82
CA PRO A 145 -26.50 -5.07 -0.62
C PRO A 145 -25.25 -5.23 -1.49
N HIS A 146 -24.14 -5.62 -0.87
CA HIS A 146 -22.91 -6.01 -1.55
C HIS A 146 -22.90 -7.49 -1.93
N SER A 147 -22.11 -7.85 -2.94
CA SER A 147 -21.99 -9.24 -3.38
C SER A 147 -21.42 -10.14 -2.27
N ALA A 148 -21.93 -11.37 -2.15
CA ALA A 148 -21.40 -12.35 -1.20
C ALA A 148 -19.91 -12.65 -1.43
N ALA A 149 -19.45 -12.63 -2.69
CA ALA A 149 -18.06 -12.81 -3.04
C ALA A 149 -17.16 -11.73 -2.43
N PHE A 150 -17.59 -10.46 -2.47
CA PHE A 150 -16.85 -9.37 -1.84
C PHE A 150 -16.78 -9.54 -0.32
N MET A 151 -17.92 -9.80 0.32
CA MET A 151 -18.00 -9.96 1.78
C MET A 151 -17.18 -11.15 2.31
N GLN A 152 -16.93 -12.17 1.48
CA GLN A 152 -16.06 -13.30 1.83
C GLN A 152 -14.58 -12.98 1.60
N GLN A 153 -14.25 -12.29 0.51
CA GLN A 153 -12.87 -12.07 0.10
C GLN A 153 -12.23 -10.86 0.78
N PHE A 154 -13.01 -9.83 1.11
CA PHE A 154 -12.52 -8.58 1.66
C PHE A 154 -13.20 -8.22 2.97
N THR A 155 -12.46 -7.47 3.78
CA THR A 155 -12.99 -6.76 4.95
C THR A 155 -12.62 -5.29 4.80
N VAL A 156 -13.61 -4.42 4.98
CA VAL A 156 -13.45 -2.97 4.97
C VAL A 156 -13.30 -2.50 6.40
N TYR A 157 -12.31 -1.67 6.67
CA TYR A 157 -12.04 -1.10 7.99
C TYR A 157 -12.04 0.41 7.89
N ALA A 158 -12.85 1.07 8.71
CA ALA A 158 -12.84 2.52 8.85
C ALA A 158 -13.34 2.92 10.26
N SER A 159 -13.39 4.21 10.55
CA SER A 159 -14.19 4.70 11.69
C SER A 159 -15.68 4.50 11.41
N VAL A 160 -16.45 4.11 12.43
CA VAL A 160 -17.90 3.84 12.30
C VAL A 160 -18.66 5.09 11.85
N GLU A 161 -18.21 6.28 12.25
CA GLU A 161 -18.82 7.55 11.84
C GLU A 161 -18.73 7.82 10.33
N HIS A 162 -17.79 7.17 9.64
CA HIS A 162 -17.60 7.29 8.19
C HIS A 162 -18.28 6.17 7.40
N ALA A 163 -19.02 5.25 8.04
CA ALA A 163 -19.56 4.06 7.38
C ALA A 163 -20.41 4.38 6.12
N ILE A 164 -21.27 5.39 6.20
CA ILE A 164 -22.12 5.83 5.08
C ILE A 164 -21.27 6.36 3.92
N VAL A 165 -20.33 7.27 4.18
CA VAL A 165 -19.48 7.87 3.13
C VAL A 165 -18.57 6.81 2.50
N VAL A 166 -18.04 5.88 3.28
CA VAL A 166 -17.25 4.75 2.76
C VAL A 166 -18.09 3.87 1.84
N GLU A 167 -19.34 3.56 2.22
CA GLU A 167 -20.25 2.77 1.38
C GLU A 167 -20.63 3.51 0.09
N GLN A 168 -20.76 4.84 0.12
CA GLN A 168 -20.98 5.65 -1.09
C GLN A 168 -19.74 5.72 -2.00
N LEU A 169 -18.53 5.72 -1.43
CA LEU A 169 -17.29 5.69 -2.20
C LEU A 169 -17.03 4.31 -2.83
N LEU A 170 -17.48 3.26 -2.16
CA LEU A 170 -17.35 1.87 -2.59
C LEU A 170 -18.74 1.25 -2.80
N PRO A 171 -19.53 1.70 -3.80
CA PRO A 171 -20.85 1.13 -4.05
C PRO A 171 -20.76 -0.31 -4.57
N PRO A 172 -21.87 -1.08 -4.63
CA PRO A 172 -21.87 -2.49 -4.99
C PRO A 172 -21.11 -2.83 -6.28
N GLU A 173 -21.27 -2.03 -7.34
CA GLU A 173 -20.57 -2.19 -8.61
C GLU A 173 -19.05 -2.02 -8.48
N THR A 174 -18.60 -1.09 -7.63
CA THR A 174 -17.17 -0.89 -7.36
C THR A 174 -16.62 -2.10 -6.62
N THR A 175 -17.30 -2.55 -5.56
CA THR A 175 -16.85 -3.73 -4.80
C THR A 175 -16.88 -5.03 -5.60
N ALA A 176 -17.80 -5.18 -6.55
CA ALA A 176 -17.82 -6.31 -7.48
C ALA A 176 -16.58 -6.31 -8.39
N GLN A 177 -16.14 -5.14 -8.86
CA GLN A 177 -14.92 -5.03 -9.66
C GLN A 177 -13.65 -5.26 -8.82
N LEU A 178 -13.66 -4.90 -7.53
CA LEU A 178 -12.57 -5.21 -6.60
C LEU A 178 -12.31 -6.72 -6.52
N VAL A 179 -13.37 -7.53 -6.41
CA VAL A 179 -13.28 -9.00 -6.41
C VAL A 179 -12.53 -9.54 -7.63
N GLN A 180 -12.73 -8.93 -8.81
CA GLN A 180 -12.12 -9.40 -10.04
C GLN A 180 -10.66 -8.98 -10.19
N SER A 181 -10.30 -7.77 -9.72
CA SER A 181 -9.03 -7.13 -10.08
C SER A 181 -8.03 -6.98 -8.92
N PHE A 182 -8.45 -7.26 -7.68
CA PHE A 182 -7.69 -6.95 -6.46
C PHE A 182 -7.53 -8.12 -5.48
N ALA A 183 -7.76 -9.37 -5.89
CA ALA A 183 -7.81 -10.54 -4.99
C ALA A 183 -6.64 -10.67 -3.97
N ASP A 184 -5.43 -10.21 -4.34
CA ASP A 184 -4.23 -10.22 -3.49
C ASP A 184 -3.68 -8.81 -3.17
N ILE A 185 -4.44 -7.77 -3.48
CA ILE A 185 -4.09 -6.36 -3.31
C ILE A 185 -4.91 -5.79 -2.15
N SER A 186 -4.24 -5.18 -1.19
CA SER A 186 -4.92 -4.36 -0.17
C SER A 186 -4.98 -2.90 -0.63
N ILE A 187 -6.01 -2.19 -0.19
CA ILE A 187 -6.26 -0.79 -0.55
C ILE A 187 -6.31 0.05 0.72
N GLU A 188 -5.76 1.25 0.68
CA GLU A 188 -5.96 2.26 1.71
C GLU A 188 -6.29 3.61 1.06
N LEU A 189 -7.22 4.33 1.66
CA LEU A 189 -7.52 5.72 1.35
C LEU A 189 -7.11 6.54 2.55
N SER A 190 -6.17 7.47 2.39
CA SER A 190 -5.77 8.41 3.44
C SER A 190 -5.27 9.69 2.80
N ASP A 191 -5.63 10.85 3.36
CA ASP A 191 -5.13 12.15 2.92
C ASP A 191 -5.27 12.36 1.41
N ASN A 192 -6.46 12.08 0.86
CA ASN A 192 -6.77 12.13 -0.58
C ASN A 192 -5.80 11.34 -1.47
N THR A 193 -5.15 10.33 -0.91
CA THR A 193 -4.25 9.43 -1.62
C THR A 193 -4.81 8.01 -1.56
N LEU A 194 -4.91 7.38 -2.72
CA LEU A 194 -5.16 5.95 -2.84
C LEU A 194 -3.83 5.21 -2.79
N TYR A 195 -3.69 4.29 -1.85
CA TYR A 195 -2.57 3.36 -1.77
C TYR A 195 -3.05 1.96 -2.14
N ILE A 196 -2.27 1.26 -2.95
CA ILE A 196 -2.45 -0.17 -3.23
C ILE A 196 -1.21 -0.95 -2.84
N TYR A 197 -1.42 -2.07 -2.16
CA TYR A 197 -0.38 -2.89 -1.55
C TYR A 197 -0.38 -4.30 -2.10
N MET A 198 0.77 -4.76 -2.58
CA MET A 198 1.00 -6.17 -2.90
C MET A 198 2.14 -6.71 -2.04
N HIS A 199 1.94 -7.86 -1.41
CA HIS A 199 2.98 -8.53 -0.63
C HIS A 199 3.94 -9.28 -1.55
N GLU A 200 4.84 -8.54 -2.17
CA GLU A 200 5.78 -9.09 -3.13
C GLU A 200 7.19 -8.56 -2.85
N LYS A 201 8.15 -9.48 -2.82
CA LYS A 201 9.57 -9.15 -2.60
C LYS A 201 10.29 -8.91 -3.92
N HIS A 202 9.82 -9.55 -4.99
CA HIS A 202 10.42 -9.56 -6.32
C HIS A 202 9.34 -9.41 -7.39
N PRO A 203 8.76 -8.19 -7.54
CA PRO A 203 7.69 -7.98 -8.48
C PRO A 203 8.13 -8.21 -9.92
N SER A 204 7.26 -8.90 -10.65
CA SER A 204 7.33 -9.07 -12.09
C SER A 204 6.69 -7.88 -12.81
N ARG A 205 7.03 -7.72 -14.09
CA ARG A 205 6.43 -6.69 -14.95
C ARG A 205 4.89 -6.78 -15.01
N PRO A 206 4.27 -7.97 -15.17
CA PRO A 206 2.81 -8.07 -15.14
C PRO A 206 2.18 -7.63 -13.81
N GLN A 207 2.86 -7.83 -12.67
CA GLN A 207 2.37 -7.34 -11.38
C GLN A 207 2.40 -5.81 -11.30
N LEU A 208 3.47 -5.17 -11.79
CA LEU A 208 3.56 -3.70 -11.86
C LEU A 208 2.47 -3.12 -12.77
N GLU A 209 2.26 -3.73 -13.94
CA GLU A 209 1.22 -3.33 -14.89
C GLU A 209 -0.17 -3.51 -14.29
N ARG A 210 -0.44 -4.64 -13.64
CA ARG A 210 -1.70 -4.89 -12.94
C ARG A 210 -1.96 -3.84 -11.86
N MET A 211 -0.96 -3.53 -11.03
CA MET A 211 -1.10 -2.50 -9.99
C MET A 211 -1.42 -1.14 -10.60
N LEU A 212 -0.72 -0.74 -11.67
CA LEU A 212 -0.99 0.52 -12.35
C LEU A 212 -2.40 0.57 -12.92
N THR A 213 -2.82 -0.46 -13.66
CA THR A 213 -4.14 -0.47 -14.32
C THR A 213 -5.27 -0.54 -13.31
N SER A 214 -5.15 -1.41 -12.30
CA SER A 214 -6.18 -1.57 -11.26
C SER A 214 -6.26 -0.32 -10.39
N GLY A 215 -5.11 0.20 -9.94
CA GLY A 215 -5.06 1.39 -9.10
C GLY A 215 -5.59 2.64 -9.80
N LEU A 216 -5.23 2.84 -11.08
CA LEU A 216 -5.75 3.96 -11.85
C LEU A 216 -7.27 3.86 -12.04
N TRP A 217 -7.78 2.68 -12.40
CA TRP A 217 -9.23 2.47 -12.51
C TRP A 217 -9.94 2.83 -11.21
N LEU A 218 -9.39 2.40 -10.06
CA LEU A 218 -9.99 2.68 -8.77
C LEU A 218 -9.90 4.17 -8.41
N ALA A 219 -8.79 4.83 -8.67
CA ALA A 219 -8.62 6.28 -8.45
C ALA A 219 -9.70 7.08 -9.21
N GLN A 220 -9.87 6.77 -10.50
CA GLN A 220 -10.89 7.40 -11.34
C GLN A 220 -12.31 7.12 -10.85
N THR A 221 -12.57 5.89 -10.40
CA THR A 221 -13.88 5.49 -9.87
C THR A 221 -14.18 6.22 -8.56
N LEU A 222 -13.21 6.33 -7.66
CA LEU A 222 -13.35 7.05 -6.39
C LEU A 222 -13.60 8.54 -6.63
N ASP A 223 -12.88 9.18 -7.55
CA ASP A 223 -13.11 10.58 -7.91
C ASP A 223 -14.53 10.80 -8.48
N ALA A 224 -15.00 9.88 -9.32
CA ALA A 224 -16.36 9.94 -9.87
C ALA A 224 -17.43 9.77 -8.77
N ASN A 225 -17.26 8.79 -7.88
CA ASN A 225 -18.18 8.54 -6.77
C ASN A 225 -18.18 9.72 -5.78
N ALA A 226 -17.00 10.25 -5.44
CA ALA A 226 -16.87 11.40 -4.56
C ALA A 226 -17.55 12.65 -5.16
N ARG A 227 -17.45 12.86 -6.47
CA ARG A 227 -18.17 13.93 -7.16
C ARG A 227 -19.69 13.77 -7.03
N GLN A 228 -20.21 12.55 -7.16
CA GLN A 228 -21.65 12.28 -6.98
C GLN A 228 -22.11 12.57 -5.55
N ILE A 229 -21.33 12.16 -4.53
CA ILE A 229 -21.62 12.46 -3.12
C ILE A 229 -21.75 13.97 -2.91
N LEU A 230 -20.80 14.76 -3.43
CA LEU A 230 -20.82 16.22 -3.31
C LEU A 230 -22.01 16.88 -4.03
N LEU A 231 -22.50 16.29 -5.13
CA LEU A 231 -23.67 16.78 -5.84
C LEU A 231 -24.98 16.48 -5.10
N GLN A 232 -25.04 15.36 -4.38
CA GLN A 232 -26.21 14.97 -3.58
C GLN A 232 -26.32 15.73 -2.25
N ALA A 233 -25.22 16.28 -1.76
CA ALA A 233 -25.17 17.07 -0.52
C ALA A 233 -25.61 18.54 -0.69
N ARG A 234 -25.98 18.95 -1.91
CA ARG A 234 -26.47 20.30 -2.26
C ARG A 234 -27.98 20.28 -2.46
#